data_AF-A0A7H8XIJ7-F1
#
_entry.id   AF-A0A7H8XIJ7-F1
#
_cell.length_a   1.000
_cell.length_b   1.000
_cell.length_c   1.000
_cell.angle_alpha   90.00
_cell.angle_beta   90.00
_cell.angle_gamma   90.00
#
_symmetry.space_group_name_H-M   'P 1'
#
loop_
_entity.id
_entity.type
_entity.pdbx_description
1 polymer ?
#
loop_
_entity_poly.entity_id
_entity_poly.type
_entity_poly.pdbx_seq_one_letter_code
_entity_poly.pdbx_strand_id
1 'polypeptide(L)'
;MFDQRRIRKRGLAAQALVLSVREASALGGNGSWQKYDFVLEVRPGDREAFRAELRERFYIVERKPGEADVVSVKYDPHTLKVIFDLAGDPRFDVEAMQRRTAQLKWDTYQRSQSRDASSEGRAAFVTPQGATPGRATEERTQALARLVGLRDAGAISEAEFTALKARLSP
;
A
#
# COMPACT_ATOMS: atom_id res chain seq x y z
N MET A 1 9.97 -27.84 -8.92
CA MET A 1 10.83 -26.75 -8.38
C MET A 1 11.92 -26.32 -9.36
N PHE A 2 12.60 -27.24 -10.07
CA PHE A 2 13.66 -26.89 -11.04
C PHE A 2 13.17 -26.11 -12.27
N ASP A 3 11.97 -26.40 -12.77
CA ASP A 3 11.41 -25.73 -13.95
C ASP A 3 11.20 -24.23 -13.73
N GLN A 4 10.64 -23.80 -12.58
CA GLN A 4 10.39 -22.38 -12.32
C GLN A 4 11.68 -21.55 -12.30
N ARG A 5 12.76 -22.08 -11.70
CA ARG A 5 14.06 -21.39 -11.68
C ARG A 5 14.68 -21.28 -13.08
N ARG A 6 14.46 -22.29 -13.93
CA ARG A 6 14.88 -22.28 -15.33
C ARG A 6 14.10 -21.23 -16.13
N ILE A 7 12.78 -21.21 -16.00
CA ILE A 7 11.90 -20.25 -16.69
C ILE A 7 12.22 -18.82 -16.26
N ARG A 8 12.53 -18.59 -14.99
CA ARG A 8 12.90 -17.24 -14.52
C ARG A 8 14.16 -16.68 -15.16
N LYS A 9 15.10 -17.55 -15.52
CA LYS A 9 16.38 -17.17 -16.14
C LYS A 9 16.37 -17.21 -17.67
N ARG A 10 15.61 -18.12 -18.27
CA ARG A 10 15.67 -18.44 -19.71
C ARG A 10 14.30 -18.45 -20.41
N GLY A 11 13.21 -18.22 -19.67
CA GLY A 11 11.87 -18.14 -20.22
C GLY A 11 11.70 -16.87 -21.05
N LEU A 12 10.80 -16.95 -22.04
CA LEU A 12 10.44 -15.83 -22.89
C LEU A 12 9.44 -14.94 -22.17
N ALA A 13 9.60 -13.62 -22.30
CA ALA A 13 8.68 -12.65 -21.72
C ALA A 13 7.41 -12.55 -22.56
N ALA A 14 6.25 -12.50 -21.90
CA ALA A 14 4.96 -12.28 -22.52
C ALA A 14 4.04 -11.51 -21.57
N GLN A 15 2.93 -11.01 -22.12
CA GLN A 15 1.83 -10.51 -21.31
C GLN A 15 0.82 -11.64 -21.08
N ALA A 16 0.21 -11.64 -19.90
CA ALA A 16 -0.88 -12.55 -19.58
C ALA A 16 -2.05 -11.81 -18.96
N LEU A 17 -3.25 -12.18 -19.37
CA LEU A 17 -4.49 -11.77 -18.73
C LEU A 17 -4.85 -12.80 -17.66
N VAL A 18 -5.10 -12.36 -16.44
CA VAL A 18 -5.59 -13.23 -15.37
C VAL A 18 -7.07 -13.50 -15.60
N LEU A 19 -7.42 -14.74 -15.95
CA LEU A 19 -8.81 -15.14 -16.20
C LEU A 19 -9.55 -15.50 -14.91
N SER A 20 -8.88 -16.20 -14.00
CA SER A 20 -9.48 -16.56 -12.71
C SER A 20 -8.43 -16.72 -11.63
N VAL A 21 -8.80 -16.39 -10.38
CA VAL A 21 -7.95 -16.63 -9.21
C VAL A 21 -8.72 -17.41 -8.18
N ARG A 22 -8.20 -18.57 -7.80
CA ARG A 22 -8.80 -19.42 -6.76
C ARG A 22 -7.82 -19.59 -5.61
N GLU A 23 -8.34 -19.57 -4.40
CA GLU A 23 -7.55 -19.93 -3.24
C GLU A 23 -7.38 -21.45 -3.23
N ALA A 24 -6.13 -21.90 -3.30
CA ALA A 24 -5.84 -23.32 -3.13
C ALA A 24 -5.79 -23.55 -1.62
N SER A 25 -6.85 -24.14 -1.05
CA SER A 25 -6.95 -24.46 0.39
C SER A 25 -5.60 -24.88 0.99
N ALA A 26 -5.06 -24.05 1.89
CA ALA A 26 -3.88 -24.42 2.67
C ALA A 26 -3.76 -23.57 3.95
N LEU A 27 -4.41 -23.99 5.04
CA LEU A 27 -3.80 -23.78 6.36
C LEU A 27 -2.56 -24.67 6.42
N GLY A 28 -1.40 -24.11 6.08
CA GLY A 28 -0.11 -24.80 6.13
C GLY A 28 0.96 -23.87 6.67
N GLY A 29 1.14 -23.89 8.00
CA GLY A 29 2.30 -23.36 8.72
C GLY A 29 2.49 -21.84 8.68
N ASN A 30 2.50 -21.22 9.86
CA ASN A 30 2.97 -19.86 10.13
C ASN A 30 2.06 -18.70 9.68
N GLY A 31 0.93 -18.97 9.00
CA GLY A 31 -0.14 -17.98 8.78
C GLY A 31 0.21 -16.77 7.91
N SER A 32 1.37 -16.73 7.26
CA SER A 32 1.82 -15.58 6.45
C SER A 32 1.82 -15.81 4.94
N TRP A 33 1.62 -17.06 4.49
CA TRP A 33 1.67 -17.45 3.08
C TRP A 33 0.34 -18.07 2.66
N GLN A 34 -0.22 -17.61 1.54
CA GLN A 34 -1.44 -18.16 0.97
C GLN A 34 -1.14 -18.69 -0.44
N LYS A 35 -1.63 -19.90 -0.73
CA LYS A 35 -1.49 -20.51 -2.06
C LYS A 35 -2.69 -20.15 -2.92
N TYR A 36 -2.42 -19.82 -4.17
CA TYR A 36 -3.44 -19.49 -5.14
C TYR A 36 -3.21 -20.25 -6.44
N ASP A 37 -4.31 -20.66 -7.05
CA ASP A 37 -4.40 -21.22 -8.38
C ASP A 37 -4.86 -20.12 -9.33
N PHE A 38 -4.00 -19.77 -10.28
CA PHE A 38 -4.27 -18.78 -11.31
C PHE A 38 -4.51 -19.49 -12.64
N VAL A 39 -5.52 -19.03 -13.35
CA VAL A 39 -5.68 -19.33 -14.78
C VAL A 39 -5.32 -18.08 -15.55
N LEU A 40 -4.35 -18.22 -16.44
CA LEU A 40 -3.80 -17.13 -17.23
C LEU A 40 -4.07 -17.38 -18.72
N GLU A 41 -4.46 -16.35 -19.46
CA GLU A 41 -4.37 -16.33 -20.91
C GLU A 41 -3.09 -15.60 -21.30
N VAL A 42 -2.08 -16.36 -21.69
CA VAL A 42 -0.78 -15.82 -22.12
C VAL A 42 -0.86 -15.45 -23.58
N ARG A 43 -0.42 -14.24 -23.91
CA ARG A 43 -0.36 -13.70 -25.28
C ARG A 43 1.08 -13.37 -25.64
N PRO A 44 1.84 -14.35 -26.16
CA PRO A 44 3.15 -14.07 -26.74
C PRO A 44 2.98 -13.33 -28.07
N GLY A 45 3.88 -12.41 -28.41
CA GLY A 45 3.78 -11.65 -29.66
C GLY A 45 4.06 -12.48 -30.92
N ASP A 46 4.66 -13.67 -30.76
CA ASP A 46 5.17 -14.53 -31.82
C ASP A 46 4.32 -15.80 -32.06
N ARG A 47 3.24 -16.00 -31.30
CA ARG A 47 2.35 -17.17 -31.42
C ARG A 47 0.95 -16.88 -30.90
N GLU A 48 0.04 -17.81 -31.15
CA GLU A 48 -1.31 -17.73 -30.61
C GLU A 48 -1.34 -17.75 -29.08
N ALA A 49 -2.35 -17.05 -28.56
CA ALA A 49 -2.65 -17.01 -27.16
C ALA A 49 -2.94 -18.42 -26.63
N PHE A 50 -2.43 -18.75 -25.45
CA PHE A 50 -2.67 -20.04 -24.83
C PHE A 50 -3.05 -19.88 -23.37
N ARG A 51 -3.85 -20.83 -22.89
CA ARG A 51 -4.25 -20.88 -21.48
C ARG A 51 -3.22 -21.67 -20.67
N ALA A 52 -2.80 -21.11 -19.54
CA ALA A 52 -1.86 -21.74 -18.62
C ALA A 52 -2.39 -21.68 -17.19
N GLU A 53 -2.12 -22.74 -16.43
CA GLU A 53 -2.41 -22.81 -15.00
C GLU A 53 -1.13 -22.59 -14.20
N LEU A 54 -1.20 -21.69 -13.22
CA LEU A 54 -0.09 -21.34 -12.35
C LEU A 54 -0.53 -21.45 -10.90
N ARG A 55 0.11 -22.35 -10.16
CA ARG A 55 -0.01 -22.43 -8.71
C ARG A 55 1.17 -21.71 -8.07
N GLU A 56 0.91 -20.61 -7.38
CA GLU A 56 1.94 -19.81 -6.73
C GLU A 56 1.52 -19.41 -5.31
N ARG A 57 2.50 -19.23 -4.44
CA ARG A 57 2.28 -18.73 -3.08
C ARG A 57 2.58 -17.23 -3.05
N PHE A 58 1.68 -16.48 -2.44
CA PHE A 58 1.87 -15.06 -2.18
C PHE A 58 1.93 -14.84 -0.67
N TYR A 59 2.70 -13.84 -0.26
CA TYR A 59 2.67 -13.39 1.12
C TYR A 59 1.36 -12.61 1.37
N ILE A 60 0.72 -12.78 2.52
CA ILE A 60 -0.59 -12.15 2.80
C ILE A 60 -0.56 -10.61 2.69
N VAL A 61 0.59 -9.99 2.97
CA VAL A 61 0.74 -8.53 2.84
C VAL A 61 1.06 -8.06 1.42
N GLU A 62 1.43 -8.97 0.51
CA GLU A 62 1.70 -8.62 -0.88
C GLU A 62 0.39 -8.58 -1.67
N ARG A 63 0.23 -7.55 -2.51
CA ARG A 63 -0.91 -7.50 -3.43
C ARG A 63 -0.73 -8.58 -4.49
N LYS A 64 -1.64 -9.56 -4.53
CA LYS A 64 -1.68 -10.55 -5.60
C LYS A 64 -2.35 -9.98 -6.87
N PRO A 65 -2.02 -10.49 -8.07
CA PRO A 65 -2.81 -10.24 -9.26
C PRO A 65 -4.28 -10.67 -9.06
N GLY A 66 -5.21 -9.83 -9.50
CA GLY A 66 -6.65 -10.08 -9.50
C GLY A 66 -7.15 -10.57 -10.86
N GLU A 67 -8.41 -10.99 -10.93
CA GLU A 67 -9.07 -11.31 -12.20
C GLU A 67 -9.14 -10.05 -13.08
N ALA A 68 -9.02 -10.24 -14.40
CA ALA A 68 -8.91 -9.20 -15.41
C ALA A 68 -7.64 -8.30 -15.34
N ASP A 69 -6.71 -8.57 -14.42
CA ASP A 69 -5.41 -7.90 -14.45
C ASP A 69 -4.55 -8.42 -15.62
N VAL A 70 -3.88 -7.50 -16.31
CA VAL A 70 -2.83 -7.83 -17.28
C VAL A 70 -1.49 -7.71 -16.58
N VAL A 71 -0.71 -8.80 -16.59
CA VAL A 71 0.55 -8.90 -15.86
C VAL A 71 1.66 -9.45 -16.75
N SER A 72 2.90 -9.10 -16.40
CA SER A 72 4.10 -9.62 -17.05
C SER A 72 4.40 -11.04 -16.56
N VAL A 73 4.64 -11.94 -17.50
CA VAL A 73 4.99 -13.35 -17.23
C VAL A 73 6.21 -13.77 -18.02
N LYS A 74 6.85 -14.83 -17.53
CA LYS A 74 7.83 -15.61 -18.31
C LYS A 74 7.27 -17.00 -18.57
N TYR A 75 7.44 -17.51 -19.78
CA TYR A 75 6.99 -18.85 -20.15
C TYR A 75 8.09 -19.67 -20.83
N ASP A 76 7.97 -20.98 -20.73
CA ASP A 76 8.78 -21.93 -21.50
C ASP A 76 8.05 -22.25 -22.81
N PRO A 77 8.62 -21.96 -23.99
CA PRO A 77 7.95 -22.24 -25.26
C PRO A 77 7.75 -23.74 -25.52
N HIS A 78 8.54 -24.61 -24.89
CA HIS A 78 8.46 -26.06 -25.07
C HIS A 78 7.45 -26.71 -24.14
N THR A 79 7.40 -26.26 -22.87
CA THR A 79 6.52 -26.88 -21.86
C THR A 79 5.23 -26.10 -21.60
N LEU A 80 5.12 -24.88 -22.13
CA LEU A 80 4.03 -23.93 -21.90
C LEU A 80 3.80 -23.58 -20.42
N LYS A 81 4.75 -23.93 -19.56
CA LYS A 81 4.73 -23.54 -18.15
C LYS A 81 5.07 -22.07 -18.04
N VAL A 82 4.40 -21.40 -17.12
CA VAL A 82 4.48 -19.95 -16.93
C VAL A 82 4.87 -19.65 -15.48
N ILE A 83 5.48 -18.50 -15.28
CA ILE A 83 5.71 -17.89 -13.97
C ILE A 83 5.41 -16.41 -14.04
N PHE A 84 5.05 -15.82 -12.91
CA PHE A 84 4.93 -14.38 -12.80
C PHE A 84 6.30 -13.69 -12.85
N ASP A 85 6.39 -12.58 -13.58
CA ASP A 85 7.54 -11.67 -13.60
C ASP A 85 7.08 -10.26 -13.17
N LEU A 86 6.63 -10.15 -11.91
CA LEU A 86 6.09 -8.91 -11.33
C LEU A 86 7.17 -7.94 -10.84
N ALA A 87 8.45 -8.29 -11.00
CA ALA A 87 9.55 -7.45 -10.53
C ALA A 87 9.56 -6.13 -11.30
N GLY A 88 9.48 -5.00 -10.56
CA GLY A 88 9.45 -3.67 -11.15
C GLY A 88 8.08 -3.17 -11.60
N ASP A 89 7.00 -3.95 -11.46
CA ASP A 89 5.64 -3.44 -11.64
C ASP A 89 5.23 -2.62 -10.41
N PRO A 90 4.99 -1.29 -10.52
CA PRO A 90 4.64 -0.45 -9.38
C PRO A 90 3.37 -0.90 -8.65
N ARG A 91 2.52 -1.71 -9.29
CA ARG A 91 1.27 -2.23 -8.72
C ARG A 91 1.49 -3.38 -7.74
N PHE A 92 2.63 -4.06 -7.84
CA PHE A 92 2.92 -5.30 -7.14
C PHE A 92 4.31 -5.29 -6.46
N ASP A 93 5.16 -4.31 -6.76
CA ASP A 93 6.46 -4.09 -6.13
C ASP A 93 6.30 -3.32 -4.80
N VAL A 94 6.31 -4.08 -3.70
CA VAL A 94 6.25 -3.56 -2.33
C VAL A 94 7.43 -2.65 -2.01
N GLU A 95 8.61 -2.88 -2.60
CA GLU A 95 9.81 -2.09 -2.34
C GLU A 95 9.72 -0.72 -3.03
N ALA A 96 9.16 -0.66 -4.24
CA ALA A 96 8.84 0.60 -4.91
C ALA A 96 7.79 1.42 -4.14
N MET A 97 6.78 0.74 -3.57
CA MET A 97 5.75 1.39 -2.73
C MET A 97 6.34 1.90 -1.41
N GLN A 98 7.22 1.14 -0.77
CA GLN A 98 7.95 1.56 0.43
C GLN A 98 8.88 2.74 0.16
N ARG A 99 9.61 2.73 -0.96
CA ARG A 99 10.46 3.86 -1.38
C ARG A 99 9.66 5.14 -1.63
N ARG A 100 8.52 5.06 -2.32
CA ARG A 100 7.62 6.22 -2.52
C ARG A 100 7.06 6.73 -1.20
N THR A 101 6.68 5.83 -0.30
CA THR A 101 6.17 6.19 1.03
C THR A 101 7.26 6.84 1.90
N ALA A 102 8.50 6.36 1.82
CA ALA A 102 9.64 6.94 2.52
C ALA A 102 9.97 8.35 1.99
N GLN A 103 9.91 8.57 0.67
CA GLN A 103 10.11 9.89 0.06
C GLN A 103 9.01 10.89 0.47
N LEU A 104 7.74 10.48 0.46
CA LEU A 104 6.63 11.33 0.91
C LEU A 104 6.74 11.70 2.40
N LYS A 105 7.24 10.78 3.24
CA LYS A 105 7.51 11.06 4.66
C LYS A 105 8.64 12.08 4.82
N TRP A 106 9.71 11.98 4.03
CA TRP A 106 10.82 12.94 4.04
C TRP A 106 10.39 14.34 3.57
N ASP A 107 9.63 14.44 2.49
CA ASP A 107 9.09 15.72 2.00
C ASP A 107 8.15 16.38 3.00
N THR A 108 7.32 15.58 3.69
CA THR A 108 6.41 16.09 4.71
C THR A 108 7.18 16.57 5.94
N TYR A 109 8.22 15.83 6.36
CA TYR A 109 9.10 16.22 7.46
C TYR A 109 9.90 17.49 7.17
N GLN A 110 10.44 17.64 5.96
CA GLN A 110 11.12 18.87 5.55
C GLN A 110 10.16 20.06 5.43
N ARG A 111 8.92 19.83 4.98
CA ARG A 111 7.88 20.87 4.91
C ARG A 111 7.41 21.32 6.30
N SER A 112 7.37 20.42 7.30
CA SER A 112 7.08 20.81 8.69
C SER A 112 8.24 21.60 9.29
N GLN A 113 9.50 21.18 9.08
CA GLN A 113 10.65 21.94 9.60
C GLN A 113 10.79 23.34 8.98
N SER A 114 10.50 23.49 7.69
CA SER A 114 10.60 24.79 7.00
C SER A 114 9.43 25.75 7.31
N ARG A 115 8.29 25.23 7.79
CA ARG A 115 7.19 26.08 8.32
C ARG A 115 7.51 26.65 9.70
N ASP A 116 8.20 25.89 10.54
CA ASP A 116 8.63 26.41 11.85
C ASP A 116 9.76 27.43 11.71
N ALA A 117 10.71 27.22 10.77
CA ALA A 117 11.82 28.15 10.52
C ALA A 117 11.44 29.47 9.83
N SER A 118 10.23 29.60 9.27
CA SER A 118 9.77 30.83 8.59
C SER A 118 8.77 31.66 9.42
N SER A 119 8.50 31.26 10.67
CA SER A 119 7.43 31.88 11.49
C SER A 119 7.91 33.01 12.43
N GLU A 120 9.20 33.35 12.45
CA GLU A 120 9.74 34.47 13.26
C GLU A 120 9.78 35.82 12.52
N GLY A 121 8.88 36.09 11.56
CA GLY A 121 9.04 37.32 10.79
C GLY A 121 7.89 37.76 9.90
N ARG A 122 6.67 37.91 10.45
CA ARG A 122 5.71 39.00 10.13
C ARG A 122 4.35 38.71 10.74
N ALA A 123 4.09 39.32 11.89
CA ALA A 123 2.74 39.62 12.33
C ALA A 123 2.11 40.58 11.32
N ALA A 124 1.41 40.05 10.31
CA ALA A 124 0.49 40.83 9.50
C ALA A 124 -0.89 40.73 10.17
N PHE A 125 -1.31 41.85 10.74
CA PHE A 125 -2.61 42.07 11.36
C PHE A 125 -3.72 41.76 10.33
N VAL A 126 -4.37 40.61 10.46
CA VAL A 126 -5.62 40.29 9.78
C VAL A 126 -6.67 40.13 10.86
N THR A 127 -7.47 41.17 11.07
CA THR A 127 -8.72 41.11 11.83
C THR A 127 -9.70 40.16 11.13
N PRO A 128 -10.14 39.05 11.76
CA PRO A 128 -11.30 38.32 11.29
C PRO A 128 -12.56 38.96 11.87
N GLN A 129 -13.23 39.71 11.03
CA GLN A 129 -14.62 40.12 11.23
C GLN A 129 -15.51 38.87 11.10
N GLY A 130 -16.33 38.60 12.13
CA GLY A 130 -17.44 37.63 12.05
C GLY A 130 -17.29 36.35 12.86
N ALA A 131 -17.27 36.46 14.19
CA ALA A 131 -17.48 35.33 15.09
C ALA A 131 -18.91 34.78 14.93
N THR A 132 -19.06 33.63 14.28
CA THR A 132 -20.29 32.83 14.33
C THR A 132 -20.17 31.83 15.50
N PRO A 133 -21.01 31.89 16.54
CA PRO A 133 -20.83 31.12 17.79
C PRO A 133 -21.00 29.59 17.66
N GLY A 134 -21.46 29.08 16.51
CA GLY A 134 -21.63 27.63 16.27
C GLY A 134 -20.33 26.88 15.97
N ARG A 135 -19.41 27.47 15.19
CA ARG A 135 -18.18 26.80 14.73
C ARG A 135 -17.16 26.56 15.84
N ALA A 136 -17.07 27.49 16.79
CA ALA A 136 -16.13 27.39 17.91
C ALA A 136 -16.45 26.21 18.84
N THR A 137 -17.72 25.79 18.91
CA THR A 137 -18.14 24.66 19.75
C THR A 137 -17.86 23.32 19.06
N GLU A 138 -18.07 23.25 17.73
CA GLU A 138 -17.75 22.09 16.91
C GLU A 138 -16.24 21.82 16.83
N GLU A 139 -15.42 22.87 16.71
CA GLU A 139 -13.97 22.73 16.73
C GLU A 139 -13.45 22.21 18.08
N ARG A 140 -14.10 22.58 19.18
CA ARG A 140 -13.75 22.10 20.54
C ARG A 140 -14.10 20.62 20.74
N THR A 141 -15.29 20.18 20.33
CA THR A 141 -15.68 18.76 20.43
C THR A 141 -14.80 17.89 19.56
N GLN A 142 -14.44 18.36 18.36
CA GLN A 142 -13.49 17.66 17.51
C GLN A 142 -12.07 17.62 18.10
N ALA A 143 -11.61 18.70 18.74
CA ALA A 143 -10.31 18.72 19.41
C ALA A 143 -10.25 17.75 20.61
N LEU A 144 -11.31 17.68 21.41
CA LEU A 144 -11.42 16.72 22.52
C LEU A 144 -11.45 15.27 22.02
N ALA A 145 -12.20 14.98 20.95
CA ALA A 145 -12.25 13.64 20.36
C ALA A 145 -10.87 13.18 19.86
N ARG A 146 -10.07 14.08 19.28
CA ARG A 146 -8.69 13.78 18.86
C ARG A 146 -7.78 13.47 20.06
N LEU A 147 -7.90 14.22 21.16
CA LEU A 147 -7.10 13.97 22.36
C LEU A 147 -7.44 12.61 23.00
N VAL A 148 -8.72 12.22 23.02
CA VAL A 148 -9.13 10.89 23.51
C VAL A 148 -8.53 9.79 22.64
N GLY A 149 -8.57 9.94 21.31
CA GLY A 149 -7.95 8.98 20.39
C GLY A 149 -6.44 8.84 20.60
N LEU A 150 -5.73 9.93 20.89
CA LEU A 150 -4.28 9.88 21.18
C LEU A 150 -3.97 9.19 22.51
N ARG A 151 -4.81 9.39 23.54
CA ARG A 151 -4.68 8.70 24.82
C ARG A 151 -4.93 7.20 24.66
N ASP A 152 -6.01 6.82 23.97
CA ASP A 152 -6.39 5.42 23.79
C ASP A 152 -5.39 4.65 22.90
N ALA A 153 -4.69 5.36 22.00
CA ALA A 153 -3.56 4.83 21.22
C ALA A 153 -2.23 4.77 22.00
N GLY A 154 -2.20 5.23 23.27
CA GLY A 154 -1.00 5.27 24.11
C GLY A 154 0.05 6.29 23.66
N ALA A 155 -0.31 7.22 22.78
CA ALA A 155 0.61 8.25 22.24
C ALA A 155 0.84 9.42 23.21
N ILE A 156 -0.05 9.56 24.21
CA ILE A 156 0.06 10.54 25.31
C ILE A 156 -0.30 9.85 26.62
N SER A 157 0.37 10.25 27.70
CA SER A 157 0.06 9.78 29.04
C SER A 157 -1.22 10.43 29.60
N GLU A 158 -1.83 9.82 30.61
CA GLU A 158 -3.05 10.32 31.25
C GLU A 158 -2.85 11.71 31.90
N ALA A 159 -1.64 11.98 32.40
CA ALA A 159 -1.25 13.28 32.94
C ALA A 159 -1.20 14.36 31.85
N GLU A 160 -0.64 14.04 30.68
CA GLU A 160 -0.57 14.95 29.52
C GLU A 160 -1.94 15.21 28.91
N PHE A 161 -2.79 14.18 28.83
CA PHE A 161 -4.18 14.34 28.40
C PHE A 161 -4.95 15.30 29.31
N THR A 162 -4.76 15.20 30.63
CA THR A 162 -5.45 16.05 31.61
C THR A 162 -5.02 17.52 31.49
N ALA A 163 -3.73 17.77 31.32
CA ALA A 163 -3.19 19.13 31.11
C ALA A 163 -3.71 19.76 29.80
N LEU A 164 -3.77 18.98 28.72
CA LEU A 164 -4.27 19.44 27.43
C LEU A 164 -5.79 19.67 27.43
N LYS A 165 -6.54 18.79 28.11
CA LYS A 165 -7.98 18.94 28.31
C LYS A 165 -8.31 20.19 29.13
N ALA A 166 -7.55 20.48 30.19
CA ALA A 166 -7.73 21.67 31.03
C ALA A 166 -7.46 22.99 30.25
N ARG A 167 -6.64 22.94 29.20
CA ARG A 167 -6.37 24.10 28.33
C ARG A 167 -7.49 24.34 27.30
N LEU A 168 -8.32 23.33 27.04
CA LEU A 168 -9.45 23.36 26.11
C LEU A 168 -10.81 23.62 26.80
N SER A 169 -10.85 23.55 28.14
CA SER A 169 -12.01 23.95 28.96
C SER A 169 -11.67 25.27 29.66
N PRO A 170 -12.47 26.35 29.50
CA PRO A 170 -12.36 27.50 30.40
C PRO A 170 -12.76 27.11 31.84
#